data_AF-A0A7Y5J4R3-F1
#
_entry.id   AF-A0A7Y5J4R3-F1
#
_cell.length_a   1.000
_cell.length_b   1.000
_cell.length_c   1.000
_cell.angle_alpha   90.00
_cell.angle_beta   90.00
_cell.angle_gamma   90.00
#
_symmetry.space_group_name_H-M   'P 1'
#
loop_
_entity.id
_entity.type
_entity.pdbx_description
1 polymer ?
#
loop_
_entity_poly.entity_id
_entity_poly.type
_entity_poly.pdbx_seq_one_letter_code
_entity_poly.pdbx_strand_id
1 'polypeptide(L)'
;MLLYTFQSNVAAEMLKTKGILTGNWDFAPNGFWQFSYAWMCRQMEKRGINCGNTPPIWAFHSCKEWARPPCFLTARALLSDMELESGISTLVFDAPDDLVLLSSYRIWGRFWSELDAATGAIPKKPWGRMFNLKYFKEGDDLQACLPYLLLEWVKEVRPLVIPINKEDPFEVFVPGFDYNAFV
;
A
#
# COMPACT_ATOMS: atom_id res chain seq x y z
N MET A 1 1.98 4.34 -16.07
CA MET A 1 1.99 3.01 -15.42
C MET A 1 0.62 2.64 -14.87
N LEU A 2 0.07 1.48 -15.27
CA LEU A 2 -1.18 0.92 -14.73
C LEU A 2 -0.98 0.39 -13.30
N LEU A 3 -1.80 0.88 -12.36
CA LEU A 3 -1.71 0.59 -10.93
C LEU A 3 -3.09 0.36 -10.32
N TYR A 4 -3.08 -0.23 -9.12
CA TYR A 4 -4.26 -0.58 -8.35
C TYR A 4 -4.10 -0.10 -6.90
N THR A 5 -5.15 0.45 -6.29
CA THR A 5 -5.14 0.76 -4.86
C THR A 5 -6.49 0.45 -4.22
N PHE A 6 -6.47 0.01 -2.96
CA PHE A 6 -7.67 -0.11 -2.13
C PHE A 6 -7.84 1.20 -1.37
N GLN A 7 -9.02 1.80 -1.49
CA GLN A 7 -9.36 3.05 -0.84
C GLN A 7 -10.71 2.92 -0.15
N SER A 8 -10.88 3.57 1.00
CA SER A 8 -12.21 3.70 1.59
C SER A 8 -13.15 4.38 0.60
N ASN A 9 -14.43 4.04 0.68
CA ASN A 9 -15.43 4.71 -0.15
C ASN A 9 -15.42 6.23 0.08
N VAL A 10 -15.10 6.69 1.29
CA VAL A 10 -14.91 8.11 1.61
C VAL A 10 -13.75 8.71 0.79
N ALA A 11 -12.60 8.05 0.72
CA ALA A 11 -11.47 8.53 -0.07
C ALA A 11 -11.77 8.53 -1.59
N ALA A 12 -12.51 7.52 -2.07
CA ALA A 12 -12.96 7.47 -3.46
C ALA A 12 -13.93 8.63 -3.80
N GLU A 13 -14.86 8.97 -2.91
CA GLU A 13 -15.75 10.13 -3.09
C GLU A 13 -15.00 11.47 -2.98
N MET A 14 -14.00 11.55 -2.09
CA MET A 14 -13.11 12.72 -2.03
C MET A 14 -12.36 12.94 -3.34
N LEU A 15 -11.83 11.88 -3.96
CA LEU A 15 -11.19 11.96 -5.26
C LEU A 15 -12.15 12.46 -6.35
N LYS A 16 -13.37 11.93 -6.39
CA LYS A 16 -14.40 12.34 -7.36
C LYS A 16 -14.78 13.81 -7.22
N THR A 17 -14.92 14.28 -5.99
CA THR A 17 -15.37 15.65 -5.69
C THR A 17 -14.26 16.69 -5.84
N LYS A 18 -13.03 16.36 -5.47
CA LYS A 18 -11.89 17.30 -5.48
C LYS A 18 -11.00 17.19 -6.71
N GLY A 19 -11.09 16.10 -7.47
CA GLY A 19 -10.22 15.80 -8.60
C GLY A 19 -8.82 15.30 -8.21
N ILE A 20 -8.47 15.32 -6.92
CA ILE A 20 -7.19 14.88 -6.38
C ILE A 20 -7.39 14.20 -5.01
N LEU A 21 -6.65 13.12 -4.80
CA LEU A 21 -6.52 12.45 -3.51
C LEU A 21 -5.06 12.51 -3.06
N THR A 22 -4.84 13.03 -1.86
CA THR A 22 -3.56 13.02 -1.16
C THR A 22 -3.67 12.19 0.10
N GLY A 23 -2.55 11.64 0.59
CA GLY A 23 -2.54 11.02 1.90
C GLY A 23 -2.86 12.04 3.00
N ASN A 24 -3.33 11.55 4.15
CA ASN A 24 -3.51 12.36 5.37
C ASN A 24 -2.83 11.66 6.55
N TRP A 25 -1.95 12.37 7.25
CA TRP A 25 -1.25 11.87 8.45
C TRP A 25 -2.20 11.56 9.60
N ASP A 26 -3.37 12.19 9.66
CA ASP A 26 -4.38 11.88 10.69
C ASP A 26 -4.91 10.45 10.59
N PHE A 27 -4.82 9.83 9.41
CA PHE A 27 -5.20 8.44 9.17
C PHE A 27 -4.01 7.47 9.22
N ALA A 28 -2.78 7.98 9.38
CA ALA A 28 -1.61 7.13 9.62
C ALA A 28 -1.44 6.98 11.14
N PRO A 29 -1.61 5.76 11.71
CA PRO A 29 -1.50 5.58 13.14
C PRO A 29 -0.17 6.13 13.68
N ASN A 30 -0.19 6.68 14.89
CA ASN A 30 1.00 7.28 15.49
C ASN A 30 2.14 6.26 15.65
N GLY A 31 3.37 6.77 15.69
CA GLY A 31 4.57 5.98 15.96
C GLY A 31 5.06 5.21 14.74
N PHE A 32 5.11 3.88 14.85
CA PHE A 32 5.74 3.00 13.87
C PHE A 32 5.27 3.22 12.42
N TRP A 33 3.96 3.41 12.20
CA TRP A 33 3.41 3.67 10.87
C TRP A 33 3.91 5.00 10.30
N GLN A 34 3.84 6.07 11.08
CA GLN A 34 4.38 7.39 10.69
C GLN A 34 5.88 7.31 10.34
N PHE A 35 6.67 6.57 11.12
CA PHE A 35 8.10 6.42 10.83
C PHE A 35 8.36 5.70 9.51
N SER A 36 7.62 4.62 9.23
CA SER A 36 7.76 3.86 7.98
C SER A 36 7.33 4.67 6.76
N TYR A 37 6.20 5.38 6.85
CA TYR A 37 5.70 6.25 5.79
C TYR A 37 6.63 7.43 5.54
N ALA A 38 7.08 8.12 6.59
CA ALA A 38 8.03 9.22 6.47
C ALA A 38 9.38 8.76 5.89
N TRP A 39 9.80 7.52 6.19
CA TRP A 39 10.97 6.95 5.54
C TRP A 39 10.74 6.73 4.04
N MET A 40 9.57 6.22 3.65
CA MET A 40 9.25 6.06 2.23
C MET A 40 9.23 7.41 1.50
N CYS A 41 8.63 8.46 2.08
CA CYS A 41 8.70 9.83 1.53
C CYS A 41 10.15 10.25 1.26
N ARG A 42 11.06 10.07 2.24
CA ARG A 42 12.48 10.39 2.05
C ARG A 42 13.14 9.57 0.93
N GLN A 43 12.69 8.34 0.68
CA GLN A 43 13.20 7.53 -0.42
C GLN A 43 12.67 7.99 -1.79
N MET A 44 11.42 8.46 -1.83
CA MET A 44 10.80 9.06 -3.00
C MET A 44 11.50 10.38 -3.36
N GLU A 45 11.72 11.27 -2.38
CA GLU A 45 12.40 12.56 -2.56
C GLU A 45 13.84 12.39 -3.06
N LYS A 46 14.58 11.42 -2.51
CA LYS A 46 15.94 11.08 -2.99
C LYS A 46 16.00 10.65 -4.46
N ARG A 47 14.85 10.33 -5.05
CA ARG A 47 14.68 9.90 -6.45
C ARG A 47 13.94 10.94 -7.29
N GLY A 48 13.76 12.15 -6.77
CA GLY A 48 13.12 13.26 -7.48
C GLY A 48 11.60 13.27 -7.39
N ILE A 49 10.98 12.38 -6.62
CA ILE A 49 9.52 12.34 -6.44
C ILE A 49 9.16 13.13 -5.18
N ASN A 50 8.56 14.30 -5.36
CA ASN A 50 8.19 15.17 -4.24
C ASN A 50 6.88 14.70 -3.58
N CYS A 51 6.95 14.28 -2.32
CA CYS A 51 5.78 13.89 -1.52
C CYS A 51 5.05 15.07 -0.85
N GLY A 52 5.62 16.28 -0.89
CA GLY A 52 5.11 17.41 -0.12
C GLY A 52 5.04 17.09 1.38
N ASN A 53 3.95 17.50 2.02
CA ASN A 53 3.73 17.29 3.45
C ASN A 53 2.71 16.17 3.73
N THR A 54 2.46 15.29 2.78
CA THR A 54 1.46 14.22 2.89
C THR A 54 2.11 12.83 2.82
N PRO A 55 1.55 11.82 3.51
CA PRO A 55 1.99 10.45 3.32
C PRO A 55 1.75 10.00 1.87
N PRO A 56 2.54 9.05 1.34
CA PRO A 56 2.33 8.53 0.00
C PRO A 56 1.01 7.75 -0.09
N ILE A 57 0.41 7.77 -1.28
CA ILE A 57 -0.62 6.82 -1.66
C ILE A 57 0.07 5.49 -1.98
N TRP A 58 -0.32 4.44 -1.25
CA TRP A 58 0.14 3.08 -1.49
C TRP A 58 -0.71 2.40 -2.56
N ALA A 59 -0.05 1.71 -3.47
CA ALA A 59 -0.66 1.01 -4.59
C ALA A 59 0.08 -0.29 -4.90
N PHE A 60 -0.46 -1.04 -5.87
CA PHE A 60 0.08 -2.30 -6.38
C PHE A 60 0.31 -2.15 -7.88
N HIS A 61 1.46 -2.63 -8.32
CA HIS A 61 1.74 -2.86 -9.74
C HIS A 61 1.58 -4.35 -10.09
N SER A 62 2.11 -5.24 -9.25
CA SER A 62 2.12 -6.69 -9.50
C SER A 62 1.76 -7.44 -8.23
N CYS A 63 0.86 -8.41 -8.35
CA CYS A 63 0.59 -9.41 -7.31
C CYS A 63 0.84 -10.81 -7.87
N LYS A 64 1.89 -11.49 -7.38
CA LYS A 64 2.43 -12.80 -7.78
C LYS A 64 2.97 -12.90 -9.20
N GLU A 65 2.39 -12.18 -10.14
CA GLU A 65 2.79 -12.15 -11.54
C GLU A 65 2.94 -10.70 -12.01
N TRP A 66 3.76 -10.50 -13.04
CA TRP A 66 4.02 -9.17 -13.59
C TRP A 66 2.72 -8.51 -14.06
N ALA A 67 2.45 -7.29 -13.58
CA ALA A 67 1.26 -6.50 -13.90
C ALA A 67 -0.08 -7.17 -13.54
N ARG A 68 -0.07 -8.20 -12.69
CA ARG A 68 -1.28 -8.85 -12.21
C ARG A 68 -1.94 -8.00 -11.10
N PRO A 69 -3.25 -7.72 -11.16
CA PRO A 69 -3.95 -6.93 -10.15
C PRO A 69 -4.00 -7.63 -8.78
N PRO A 70 -4.15 -6.86 -7.68
CA PRO A 70 -4.46 -7.44 -6.39
C PRO A 70 -5.83 -8.13 -6.43
N CYS A 71 -5.95 -9.22 -5.68
CA CYS A 71 -7.19 -9.97 -5.55
C CYS A 71 -7.77 -9.84 -4.14
N PHE A 72 -8.92 -10.49 -3.91
CA PHE A 72 -9.56 -10.53 -2.60
C PHE A 72 -8.62 -11.02 -1.47
N LEU A 73 -7.76 -12.02 -1.74
CA LEU A 73 -6.81 -12.51 -0.74
C LEU A 73 -5.78 -11.43 -0.36
N THR A 74 -5.37 -10.59 -1.32
CA THR A 74 -4.51 -9.43 -1.05
C THR A 74 -5.22 -8.43 -0.14
N ALA A 75 -6.51 -8.18 -0.39
CA ALA A 75 -7.30 -7.27 0.42
C ALA A 75 -7.47 -7.78 1.86
N ARG A 76 -7.81 -9.07 2.05
CA ARG A 76 -7.95 -9.70 3.37
C ARG A 76 -6.67 -9.69 4.20
N ALA A 77 -5.51 -9.78 3.55
CA ALA A 77 -4.23 -9.73 4.24
C ALA A 77 -3.83 -8.32 4.72
N LEU A 78 -4.54 -7.27 4.28
CA LEU A 78 -4.14 -5.87 4.50
C LEU A 78 -5.20 -5.03 5.19
N LEU A 79 -6.47 -5.40 5.09
CA LEU A 79 -7.60 -4.62 5.58
C LEU A 79 -8.25 -5.37 6.74
N SER A 80 -8.59 -4.62 7.79
CA SER A 80 -9.38 -5.12 8.92
C SER A 80 -10.83 -5.41 8.50
N ASP A 81 -11.53 -6.23 9.30
CA ASP A 81 -12.95 -6.50 9.11
C ASP A 81 -13.77 -5.21 9.16
N MET A 82 -13.45 -4.30 10.08
CA MET A 82 -14.12 -3.01 10.21
C MET A 82 -13.97 -2.14 8.95
N GLU A 83 -12.79 -2.10 8.34
CA GLU A 83 -12.57 -1.37 7.08
C GLU A 83 -13.38 -1.97 5.94
N LEU A 84 -13.41 -3.30 5.86
CA LEU A 84 -14.15 -4.04 4.85
C LEU A 84 -15.66 -3.86 4.96
N GLU A 85 -16.20 -3.90 6.18
CA GLU A 85 -17.61 -3.61 6.48
C GLU A 85 -17.99 -2.16 6.17
N SER A 86 -17.06 -1.22 6.44
CA SER A 86 -17.26 0.21 6.13
C SER A 86 -17.24 0.52 4.63
N GLY A 87 -16.83 -0.45 3.80
CA GLY A 87 -16.85 -0.35 2.36
C GLY A 87 -15.55 0.18 1.77
N ILE A 88 -14.95 -0.66 0.92
CA ILE A 88 -13.71 -0.38 0.20
C ILE A 88 -13.98 -0.39 -1.30
N SER A 89 -13.31 0.50 -2.03
CA SER A 89 -13.26 0.52 -3.48
C SER A 89 -11.85 0.17 -3.96
N THR A 90 -11.77 -0.62 -5.03
CA THR A 90 -10.53 -0.77 -5.81
C THR A 90 -10.52 0.29 -6.90
N LEU A 91 -9.51 1.14 -6.90
CA LEU A 91 -9.26 2.11 -7.95
C LEU A 91 -8.21 1.52 -8.91
N VAL A 92 -8.52 1.57 -10.20
CA VAL A 92 -7.60 1.22 -11.28
C VAL A 92 -7.22 2.52 -11.99
N PHE A 93 -5.93 2.81 -12.12
CA PHE A 93 -5.47 4.10 -12.62
C PHE A 93 -4.14 3.98 -13.37
N ASP A 94 -3.85 4.96 -14.21
CA ASP A 94 -2.62 5.06 -14.99
C ASP A 94 -1.86 6.32 -14.59
N ALA A 95 -0.82 6.15 -13.79
CA ALA A 95 -0.04 7.27 -13.25
C ALA A 95 1.23 7.52 -14.08
N PRO A 96 1.72 8.77 -14.18
CA PRO A 96 3.01 9.06 -14.78
C PRO A 96 4.16 8.28 -14.12
N ASP A 97 5.01 7.65 -14.94
CA ASP A 97 6.07 6.76 -14.45
C ASP A 97 7.10 7.49 -13.56
N ASP A 98 7.30 8.79 -13.80
CA ASP A 98 8.19 9.68 -13.04
C ASP A 98 7.64 10.07 -11.66
N LEU A 99 6.37 9.75 -11.36
CA LEU A 99 5.75 9.96 -10.04
C LEU A 99 5.65 8.68 -9.21
N VAL A 100 6.07 7.55 -9.75
CA VAL A 100 5.90 6.23 -9.11
C VAL A 100 7.23 5.69 -8.60
N LEU A 101 7.28 5.35 -7.31
CA LEU A 101 8.35 4.53 -6.76
C LEU A 101 7.88 3.09 -6.58
N LEU A 102 8.43 2.18 -7.39
CA LEU A 102 8.20 0.74 -7.23
C LEU A 102 9.11 0.15 -6.14
N SER A 103 8.54 -0.73 -5.32
CA SER A 103 9.27 -1.45 -4.27
C SER A 103 8.84 -2.92 -4.12
N SER A 104 9.77 -3.75 -3.68
CA SER A 104 9.50 -5.15 -3.30
C SER A 104 8.67 -5.22 -2.03
N TYR A 105 7.46 -5.77 -2.14
CA TYR A 105 6.60 -6.05 -0.97
C TYR A 105 7.33 -6.91 0.07
N ARG A 106 8.06 -7.94 -0.37
CA ARG A 106 8.81 -8.84 0.52
C ARG A 106 9.90 -8.09 1.29
N ILE A 107 10.70 -7.27 0.61
CA ILE A 107 11.80 -6.54 1.27
C ILE A 107 11.23 -5.40 2.13
N TRP A 108 10.14 -4.76 1.69
CA TRP A 108 9.40 -3.79 2.48
C TRP A 108 8.86 -4.41 3.77
N GLY A 109 8.18 -5.56 3.71
CA GLY A 109 7.67 -6.24 4.90
C GLY A 109 8.77 -6.60 5.89
N ARG A 110 9.96 -7.00 5.40
CA ARG A 110 11.13 -7.22 6.26
C ARG A 110 11.67 -5.94 6.88
N PHE A 111 11.77 -4.86 6.08
CA PHE A 111 12.13 -3.53 6.60
C PHE A 111 11.17 -3.11 7.71
N TRP A 112 9.88 -3.28 7.47
CA TRP A 112 8.81 -2.94 8.41
C TRP A 112 8.94 -3.76 9.70
N SER A 113 9.09 -5.08 9.63
CA SER A 113 9.27 -5.95 10.81
C SER A 113 10.51 -5.65 11.66
N GLU A 114 11.52 -4.99 11.08
CA GLU A 114 12.79 -4.70 11.76
C GLU A 114 12.92 -3.22 12.16
N LEU A 115 11.94 -2.37 11.85
CA LEU A 115 11.92 -0.98 12.26
C LEU A 115 11.59 -0.89 13.77
N ASP A 116 12.36 -0.10 14.51
CA ASP A 116 12.12 0.10 15.94
C ASP A 116 10.81 0.88 16.14
N ALA A 117 9.82 0.26 16.78
CA ALA A 117 8.48 0.84 16.92
C ALA A 117 8.43 2.06 17.84
N ALA A 118 9.35 2.16 18.81
CA ALA A 118 9.38 3.25 19.79
C ALA A 118 10.11 4.49 19.25
N THR A 119 11.19 4.28 18.51
CA THR A 119 12.13 5.34 18.10
C THR A 119 12.13 5.62 16.60
N GLY A 120 11.57 4.71 15.79
CA GLY A 120 11.69 4.76 14.34
C GLY A 120 13.10 4.50 13.84
N ALA A 121 13.99 3.97 14.68
CA ALA A 121 15.36 3.66 14.32
C ALA A 121 15.38 2.57 13.24
N ILE A 122 16.07 2.86 12.14
CA ILE A 122 16.18 1.96 10.98
C ILE A 122 17.49 1.17 11.11
N PRO A 123 17.44 -0.17 11.13
CA PRO A 123 18.65 -0.98 11.13
C PRO A 123 19.53 -0.69 9.91
N LYS A 124 20.85 -0.68 10.12
CA LYS A 124 21.84 -0.49 9.05
C LYS A 124 21.91 -1.72 8.15
N LYS A 125 21.02 -1.79 7.15
CA LYS A 125 20.95 -2.83 6.12
C LYS A 125 20.78 -2.19 4.74
N PRO A 126 21.09 -2.90 3.64
CA PRO A 126 20.98 -2.35 2.28
C PRO A 126 19.53 -2.32 1.79
N TRP A 127 18.65 -1.61 2.51
CA TRP A 127 17.21 -1.49 2.21
C TRP A 127 16.94 -0.95 0.81
N GLY A 128 17.88 -0.17 0.25
CA GLY A 128 17.80 0.32 -1.13
C GLY A 128 17.63 -0.78 -2.19
N ARG A 129 17.95 -2.04 -1.89
CA ARG A 129 17.67 -3.19 -2.77
C ARG A 129 16.18 -3.36 -3.08
N MET A 130 15.27 -2.91 -2.21
CA MET A 130 13.82 -3.01 -2.47
C MET A 130 13.38 -2.25 -3.72
N PHE A 131 14.13 -1.22 -4.13
CA PHE A 131 13.80 -0.37 -5.28
C PHE A 131 14.47 -0.80 -6.57
N ASN A 132 15.24 -1.90 -6.57
CA ASN A 132 15.99 -2.33 -7.75
C ASN A 132 15.31 -3.53 -8.41
N LEU A 133 14.64 -3.26 -9.54
CA LEU A 133 13.83 -4.21 -10.30
C LEU A 133 14.58 -5.49 -10.72
N LYS A 134 15.91 -5.47 -10.77
CA LYS A 134 16.72 -6.67 -11.09
C LYS A 134 16.67 -7.77 -10.03
N TYR A 135 16.24 -7.45 -8.80
CA TYR A 135 16.17 -8.42 -7.70
C TYR A 135 14.80 -9.08 -7.56
N PHE A 136 13.86 -8.73 -8.44
CA PHE A 136 12.51 -9.25 -8.41
C PHE A 136 12.45 -10.55 -9.20
N LYS A 137 11.75 -11.53 -8.61
CA LYS A 137 11.57 -12.85 -9.17
C LYS A 137 10.11 -13.07 -9.50
N GLU A 138 9.85 -14.04 -10.36
CA GLU A 138 8.50 -14.59 -10.52
C GLU A 138 7.93 -14.99 -9.15
N GLY A 139 6.67 -14.64 -8.88
CA GLY A 139 6.04 -14.79 -7.57
C GLY A 139 6.19 -13.60 -6.62
N ASP A 140 7.09 -12.64 -6.90
CA ASP A 140 7.23 -11.45 -6.06
C ASP A 140 6.10 -10.43 -6.31
N ASP A 141 5.64 -9.79 -5.23
CA ASP A 141 4.67 -8.69 -5.30
C ASP A 141 5.40 -7.34 -5.42
N LEU A 142 4.93 -6.49 -6.36
CA LEU A 142 5.38 -5.11 -6.57
C LEU A 142 4.37 -4.14 -5.98
N GLN A 143 4.83 -3.36 -5.01
CA GLN A 143 4.13 -2.19 -4.52
C GLN A 143 4.54 -0.97 -5.33
N ALA A 144 3.68 0.05 -5.32
CA ALA A 144 3.92 1.36 -5.85
C ALA A 144 3.61 2.41 -4.78
N CYS A 145 4.40 3.48 -4.70
CA CYS A 145 4.10 4.66 -3.90
C CYS A 145 4.05 5.89 -4.80
N LEU A 146 3.05 6.74 -4.58
CA LEU A 146 2.83 7.99 -5.30
C LEU A 146 2.58 9.13 -4.31
N PRO A 147 2.92 10.38 -4.64
CA PRO A 147 2.65 11.51 -3.75
C PRO A 147 1.15 11.86 -3.66
N TYR A 148 0.42 11.65 -4.75
CA TYR A 148 -1.01 11.91 -4.88
C TYR A 148 -1.60 11.08 -6.03
N LEU A 149 -2.92 11.09 -6.16
CA LEU A 149 -3.68 10.45 -7.22
C LEU A 149 -4.64 11.47 -7.84
N LEU A 150 -4.57 11.68 -9.15
CA LEU A 150 -5.51 12.54 -9.87
C LEU A 150 -6.68 11.74 -10.44
N LEU A 151 -7.86 12.35 -10.46
CA LEU A 151 -9.07 11.72 -10.99
C LEU A 151 -8.92 11.38 -12.49
N GLU A 152 -8.23 12.23 -13.25
CA GLU A 152 -7.97 12.00 -14.69
C GLU A 152 -7.11 10.76 -14.96
N TRP A 153 -6.37 10.26 -13.97
CA TRP A 153 -5.61 9.02 -14.08
C TRP A 153 -6.49 7.78 -13.88
N VAL A 154 -7.64 7.94 -13.22
CA VAL A 154 -8.52 6.82 -12.86
C VAL A 154 -9.24 6.31 -14.10
N LYS A 155 -9.05 5.02 -14.39
CA LYS A 155 -9.73 4.29 -15.45
C LYS A 155 -10.98 3.59 -14.95
N GLU A 156 -10.98 3.14 -13.70
CA GLU A 156 -12.08 2.39 -13.11
C GLU A 156 -12.13 2.59 -11.59
N VAL A 157 -13.35 2.67 -11.05
CA VAL A 157 -13.61 2.54 -9.62
C VAL A 157 -14.63 1.43 -9.47
N ARG A 158 -14.25 0.36 -8.77
CA ARG A 158 -15.15 -0.76 -8.50
C ARG A 158 -15.23 -1.05 -7.00
N PRO A 159 -16.41 -1.34 -6.45
CA PRO A 159 -16.53 -1.85 -5.09
C PRO A 159 -15.67 -3.12 -4.92
N LEU A 160 -14.97 -3.24 -3.80
CA LEU A 160 -14.33 -4.49 -3.42
C LEU A 160 -15.44 -5.45 -2.96
N VAL A 161 -15.72 -6.47 -3.77
CA VAL A 161 -16.71 -7.49 -3.41
C VAL A 161 -16.03 -8.60 -2.64
N ILE A 162 -16.46 -8.80 -1.39
CA ILE A 162 -16.07 -9.93 -0.55
C ILE A 162 -16.94 -11.12 -0.97
N PRO A 163 -16.36 -12.24 -1.43
CA PRO A 163 -17.14 -13.43 -1.75
C PRO A 163 -17.85 -13.93 -0.49
N ILE A 164 -19.19 -13.94 -0.51
CA ILE A 164 -19.99 -14.57 0.54
C ILE A 164 -19.88 -16.09 0.31
N ASN A 165 -19.30 -16.80 1.27
CA ASN A 165 -19.00 -18.24 1.24
C ASN A 165 -17.91 -18.69 0.24
N LYS A 166 -16.70 -18.86 0.78
CA LYS A 166 -15.83 -20.02 0.58
C LYS A 166 -14.85 -19.99 1.74
N GLU A 167 -14.74 -21.11 2.45
CA GLU A 167 -13.83 -21.40 3.56
C GLU A 167 -12.65 -20.44 3.65
N ASP A 168 -12.55 -19.73 4.78
CA ASP A 168 -11.47 -18.79 5.05
C ASP A 168 -10.13 -19.54 4.91
N PRO A 169 -9.29 -19.21 3.91
CA PRO A 169 -8.02 -19.91 3.73
C PRO A 169 -7.02 -19.61 4.88
N PHE A 170 -7.38 -18.75 5.82
CA PHE A 170 -6.57 -18.38 6.99
C PHE A 170 -6.89 -19.15 8.28
N GLU A 171 -7.63 -20.26 8.25
CA GLU A 171 -7.53 -21.29 9.31
C GLU A 171 -6.11 -21.91 9.43
N VAL A 172 -5.14 -21.45 8.63
CA VAL A 172 -3.72 -21.70 8.86
C VAL A 172 -3.17 -20.68 9.86
N PHE A 173 -3.26 -21.06 11.14
CA PHE A 173 -2.57 -20.48 12.28
C PHE A 173 -1.15 -20.02 11.93
N VAL A 174 -0.88 -18.71 12.03
CA VAL A 174 0.49 -18.16 12.07
C VAL A 174 0.86 -18.05 13.55
N PRO A 175 1.74 -18.92 14.09
CA PRO A 175 2.10 -18.86 15.51
C PRO A 175 2.73 -17.50 15.82
N GLY A 176 2.10 -16.74 16.73
CA GLY A 176 2.64 -15.49 17.27
C GLY A 176 2.06 -14.18 16.72
N PHE A 177 1.04 -14.21 15.86
CA PHE A 177 0.28 -13.01 15.51
C PHE A 177 -0.96 -12.90 16.41
N ASP A 178 -0.97 -11.93 17.32
CA ASP A 178 -2.13 -11.67 18.18
C ASP A 178 -3.12 -10.76 17.45
N TYR A 179 -4.21 -11.36 16.98
CA TYR A 179 -5.30 -10.67 16.28
C TYR A 179 -6.22 -9.87 17.23
N ASN A 180 -6.04 -9.98 18.56
CA ASN A 180 -6.85 -9.26 19.56
C ASN A 180 -6.23 -7.93 20.02
N ALA A 181 -5.13 -7.49 19.43
CA ALA A 181 -4.47 -6.23 19.78
C ALA A 181 -5.17 -4.97 19.22
N PHE A 182 -6.34 -5.12 18.59
CA PHE A 182 -7.11 -4.04 17.97
C PHE A 182 -8.49 -3.91 18.62
N VAL A 183 -8.51 -3.46 19.88
CA VAL A 183 -9.66 -2.79 20.51
C VAL A 183 -9.21 -1.39 20.92
#